data_AF-A0AA35LNC9-F1
#
_entry.id   AF-A0AA35LNC9-F1
#
_cell.length_a   1.000
_cell.length_b   1.000
_cell.length_c   1.000
_cell.angle_alpha   90.00
_cell.angle_beta   90.00
_cell.angle_gamma   90.00
#
_symmetry.space_group_name_H-M   'P 1'
#
loop_
_entity.id
_entity.type
_entity.pdbx_description
1 polymer ?
#
loop_
_entity_poly.entity_id
_entity_poly.type
_entity_poly.pdbx_seq_one_letter_code
_entity_poly.pdbx_strand_id
1 'polypeptide(L)'
;MTSANDCWTDHQLIRAMMAIKIIPQCRLQGRKPSRKMNTQALQDPIKRDCFQTTLKDHLLSEFPDNIKEHWTKLKTSIIAVCEQTIRYQTKKHQDWFDENDSEIERTIDKKRKAFQIWQ
;
A
#
# COMPACT_ATOMS: atom_id res chain seq x y z
N MET A 1 11.19 55.97 -13.04
CA MET A 1 11.22 55.23 -14.32
C MET A 1 12.39 54.26 -14.26
N THR A 2 12.13 52.98 -14.01
CA THR A 2 13.12 51.91 -14.11
C THR A 2 12.39 50.70 -14.69
N SER A 3 12.42 50.60 -16.02
CA SER A 3 11.84 49.50 -16.79
C SER A 3 12.74 48.27 -16.65
N ALA A 4 12.48 47.44 -15.65
CA ALA A 4 13.09 46.12 -15.54
C ALA A 4 12.31 45.11 -16.41
N ASN A 5 12.39 45.28 -17.73
CA ASN A 5 11.92 44.30 -18.70
C ASN A 5 13.14 43.68 -19.39
N ASP A 6 13.69 42.65 -18.78
CA ASP A 6 14.68 41.76 -19.40
C ASP A 6 14.03 40.38 -19.61
N CYS A 7 13.00 40.34 -20.45
CA CYS A 7 12.30 39.12 -20.85
C CYS A 7 12.33 39.02 -22.38
N TRP A 8 13.16 38.12 -22.91
CA TRP A 8 13.46 37.92 -24.33
C TRP A 8 12.36 37.15 -25.10
N THR A 9 11.10 37.32 -24.73
CA THR A 9 9.96 36.63 -25.38
C THR A 9 8.82 37.59 -25.61
N ASP A 10 8.17 37.51 -26.78
CA ASP A 10 6.99 38.31 -27.17
C ASP A 10 5.82 38.22 -26.17
N HIS A 11 5.85 37.26 -25.24
CA HIS A 11 4.86 37.08 -24.19
C HIS A 11 5.32 37.74 -22.89
N GLN A 12 4.51 38.68 -22.38
CA GLN A 12 4.73 39.30 -21.08
C GLN A 12 3.92 38.56 -20.01
N LEU A 13 4.58 38.22 -18.89
CA LEU A 13 3.91 37.65 -17.74
C LEU A 13 3.07 38.73 -17.04
N ILE A 14 1.75 38.60 -17.11
CA ILE A 14 0.83 39.46 -16.38
C ILE A 14 0.53 38.79 -15.04
N ARG A 15 0.91 39.43 -13.93
CA ARG A 15 0.66 38.93 -12.57
C ARG A 15 -0.44 39.74 -11.90
N ALA A 16 -1.51 39.08 -11.45
CA ALA A 16 -2.54 39.66 -10.59
C ALA A 16 -2.44 39.08 -9.19
N MET A 17 -2.52 39.93 -8.16
CA MET A 17 -2.59 39.50 -6.76
C MET A 17 -4.05 39.50 -6.30
N MET A 18 -4.50 38.37 -5.77
CA MET A 18 -5.85 38.20 -5.28
C MET A 18 -5.87 37.28 -4.05
N ALA A 19 -6.80 37.54 -3.13
CA ALA A 19 -7.00 36.73 -1.92
C ALA A 19 -7.97 35.57 -2.22
N ILE A 20 -7.48 34.51 -2.87
CA ILE A 20 -8.27 33.29 -3.10
C ILE A 20 -8.05 32.32 -1.94
N LYS A 21 -9.13 31.90 -1.30
CA LYS A 21 -9.12 30.75 -0.39
C LYS A 21 -9.47 29.49 -1.17
N ILE A 22 -8.46 28.72 -1.56
CA ILE A 22 -8.67 27.39 -2.15
C ILE A 22 -9.06 26.45 -1.01
N ILE A 23 -10.33 26.08 -0.93
CA ILE A 23 -10.77 25.06 0.01
C ILE A 23 -10.34 23.71 -0.56
N PRO A 24 -9.50 22.94 0.13
CA PRO A 24 -9.17 21.60 -0.32
C PRO A 24 -10.46 20.77 -0.35
N GLN A 25 -10.72 20.11 -1.47
CA GLN A 25 -11.81 19.17 -1.57
C GLN A 25 -11.58 18.08 -0.51
N CYS A 26 -12.46 18.00 0.50
CA CYS A 26 -12.49 16.86 1.41
C CYS A 26 -12.78 15.62 0.55
N ARG A 27 -11.74 14.83 0.25
CA ARG A 27 -11.95 13.52 -0.34
C ARG A 27 -12.82 12.76 0.65
N LEU A 28 -14.05 12.45 0.27
CA LEU A 28 -14.81 11.40 0.92
C LEU A 28 -13.93 10.16 0.76
N GLN A 29 -13.15 9.84 1.80
CA GLN A 29 -12.39 8.60 1.81
C GLN A 29 -13.45 7.52 1.64
N GLY A 30 -13.46 6.90 0.46
CA GLY A 30 -14.38 5.81 0.17
C GLY A 30 -14.25 4.73 1.25
N ARG A 31 -15.21 3.82 1.30
CA ARG A 31 -15.18 2.71 2.26
C ARG A 31 -13.78 2.10 2.30
N LYS A 32 -13.23 1.94 3.52
CA LYS A 32 -11.92 1.31 3.70
C LYS A 32 -11.94 -0.02 2.94
N PRO A 33 -11.00 -0.26 2.01
CA PRO A 33 -10.96 -1.53 1.29
C PRO A 33 -10.83 -2.67 2.29
N SER A 34 -11.63 -3.72 2.11
CA SER A 34 -11.58 -4.89 2.98
C SER A 34 -10.20 -5.56 2.89
N ARG A 35 -9.72 -6.07 4.02
CA ARG A 35 -8.49 -6.86 4.06
C ARG A 35 -8.76 -8.18 3.33
N LYS A 36 -7.89 -8.53 2.38
CA LYS A 36 -7.96 -9.78 1.63
C LYS A 36 -6.96 -10.78 2.19
N MET A 37 -7.31 -12.06 2.18
CA MET A 37 -6.41 -13.12 2.63
C MET A 37 -5.33 -13.41 1.60
N ASN A 38 -4.12 -13.77 2.06
CA ASN A 38 -2.99 -14.03 1.19
C ASN A 38 -3.03 -15.42 0.57
N THR A 39 -3.99 -15.68 -0.32
CA THR A 39 -4.13 -16.98 -1.00
C THR A 39 -2.88 -17.41 -1.77
N GLN A 40 -2.02 -16.47 -2.19
CA GLN A 40 -0.75 -16.78 -2.84
C GLN A 40 0.21 -17.53 -1.91
N ALA A 41 0.13 -17.34 -0.60
CA ALA A 41 0.97 -18.08 0.35
C ALA A 41 0.69 -19.58 0.38
N LEU A 42 -0.45 -20.04 -0.17
CA LEU A 42 -0.77 -21.48 -0.33
C LEU A 42 -0.03 -22.15 -1.49
N GLN A 43 0.67 -21.39 -2.34
CA GLN A 43 1.55 -21.97 -3.36
C GLN A 43 2.76 -22.67 -2.73
N ASP A 44 3.13 -22.29 -1.51
CA ASP A 44 4.15 -22.94 -0.71
C ASP A 44 3.58 -24.21 -0.06
N PRO A 45 4.12 -25.41 -0.39
CA PRO A 45 3.59 -26.68 0.12
C PRO A 45 3.66 -26.76 1.66
N ILE A 46 4.67 -26.16 2.29
CA ILE A 46 4.84 -26.21 3.75
C ILE A 46 3.70 -25.45 4.43
N LYS A 47 3.36 -24.28 3.91
CA LYS A 47 2.26 -23.45 4.44
C LYS A 47 0.91 -24.09 4.19
N ARG A 48 0.72 -24.74 3.05
CA ARG A 48 -0.49 -25.49 2.74
C ARG A 48 -0.70 -26.63 3.72
N ASP A 49 0.35 -27.41 3.99
CA ASP A 49 0.26 -28.56 4.88
C ASP A 49 0.01 -28.11 6.33
N CYS A 50 0.70 -27.06 6.78
CA CYS A 50 0.46 -26.41 8.08
C CYS A 50 -0.96 -25.85 8.21
N PHE A 51 -1.49 -25.24 7.15
CA PHE A 51 -2.89 -24.80 7.13
C PHE A 51 -3.85 -25.97 7.26
N GLN A 52 -3.60 -27.07 6.55
CA GLN A 52 -4.46 -28.24 6.57
C GLN A 52 -4.47 -28.95 7.93
N THR A 53 -3.33 -29.06 8.60
CA THR A 53 -3.26 -29.63 9.96
C THR A 53 -3.98 -28.73 10.96
N THR A 54 -3.69 -27.43 10.96
CA THR A 54 -4.32 -26.46 11.87
C THR A 54 -5.82 -26.39 11.66
N LEU A 55 -6.28 -26.49 10.41
CA LEU A 55 -7.70 -26.50 10.09
C LEU A 55 -8.40 -27.75 10.64
N LYS A 56 -7.79 -28.93 10.52
CA LYS A 56 -8.35 -30.17 11.06
C LYS A 56 -8.51 -30.10 12.58
N ASP A 57 -7.54 -29.51 13.27
CA ASP A 57 -7.56 -29.38 14.73
C ASP A 57 -8.64 -28.38 15.23
N HIS A 58 -8.92 -27.34 14.44
CA HIS A 58 -9.87 -26.28 14.80
C HIS A 58 -11.33 -26.54 14.35
N LEU A 59 -11.57 -27.55 13.52
CA LEU A 59 -12.92 -27.93 13.12
C LEU A 59 -13.61 -28.69 14.26
N LEU A 60 -14.83 -28.29 14.59
CA LEU A 60 -15.64 -28.95 15.62
C LEU A 60 -15.99 -30.37 15.14
N SER A 61 -15.77 -31.36 16.01
CA SER A 61 -16.16 -32.75 15.73
C SER A 61 -17.66 -32.99 15.88
N GLU A 62 -18.39 -32.09 16.52
CA GLU A 62 -19.81 -32.22 16.82
C GLU A 62 -20.62 -31.10 16.16
N PHE A 63 -21.74 -31.49 15.55
CA PHE A 63 -22.65 -30.58 14.86
C PHE A 63 -23.75 -30.14 15.83
N PRO A 64 -23.80 -28.84 16.23
CA PRO A 64 -24.86 -28.34 17.10
C PRO A 64 -26.21 -28.26 16.34
N ASP A 65 -27.31 -28.41 17.08
CA ASP A 65 -28.68 -28.44 16.51
C ASP A 65 -29.06 -27.16 15.76
N ASN A 66 -28.50 -26.01 16.15
CA ASN A 66 -28.75 -24.73 15.51
C ASN A 66 -27.85 -24.52 14.29
N ILE A 67 -28.40 -24.74 13.09
CA ILE A 67 -27.74 -24.57 11.79
C ILE A 67 -27.07 -23.19 11.65
N LYS A 68 -27.72 -22.10 12.12
CA LYS A 68 -27.18 -20.74 11.96
C LYS A 68 -25.93 -20.50 12.80
N GLU A 69 -25.93 -21.03 14.02
CA GLU A 69 -24.76 -20.97 14.90
C GLU A 69 -23.64 -21.86 14.39
N HIS A 70 -23.97 -23.04 13.87
CA HIS A 70 -23.00 -23.92 13.24
C HIS A 70 -22.25 -23.23 12.09
N TRP A 71 -22.98 -22.64 11.14
CA TRP A 71 -22.36 -21.91 10.03
C TRP A 71 -21.52 -20.72 10.48
N THR A 72 -21.97 -20.02 11.53
CA THR A 72 -21.23 -18.89 12.09
C THR A 72 -19.92 -19.37 12.71
N LYS A 73 -19.96 -20.43 13.54
CA LYS A 73 -18.78 -21.05 14.17
C LYS A 73 -17.80 -21.57 13.12
N LEU A 74 -18.28 -22.29 12.12
CA LEU A 74 -17.46 -22.79 11.02
C LEU A 74 -16.75 -21.65 10.30
N LYS A 75 -17.49 -20.59 9.93
CA LYS A 75 -16.92 -19.41 9.28
C LYS A 75 -15.87 -18.73 10.14
N THR A 76 -16.13 -18.51 11.43
CA THR A 76 -15.17 -17.85 12.33
C THR A 76 -13.92 -18.69 12.54
N SER A 77 -14.06 -20.02 12.68
CA SER A 77 -12.91 -20.92 12.81
C SER A 77 -12.05 -20.92 11.55
N ILE A 78 -12.66 -21.01 10.36
CA ILE A 78 -11.91 -20.94 9.10
C ILE A 78 -11.17 -19.61 8.97
N ILE A 79 -11.82 -18.48 9.29
CA ILE A 79 -11.19 -17.16 9.23
C ILE A 79 -10.01 -17.09 10.21
N ALA A 80 -10.18 -17.53 11.45
CA ALA A 80 -9.13 -17.53 12.47
C ALA A 80 -7.91 -18.39 12.08
N VAL A 81 -8.16 -19.61 11.56
CA VAL A 81 -7.08 -20.49 11.08
C VAL A 81 -6.34 -19.85 9.91
N CYS A 82 -7.08 -19.28 8.95
CA CYS A 82 -6.45 -18.57 7.85
C CYS A 82 -5.60 -17.38 8.37
N GLU A 83 -6.09 -16.62 9.36
CA GLU A 83 -5.36 -15.48 9.93
C GLU A 83 -4.05 -15.91 10.58
N GLN A 84 -4.05 -17.04 11.29
CA GLN A 84 -2.89 -17.60 11.97
C GLN A 84 -1.83 -18.10 11.00
N THR A 85 -2.25 -18.76 9.91
CA THR A 85 -1.37 -19.49 9.00
C THR A 85 -0.94 -18.68 7.79
N ILE A 86 -1.90 -18.18 7.02
CA ILE A 86 -1.73 -17.56 5.71
C ILE A 86 -1.60 -16.04 5.83
N ARG A 87 -2.25 -15.46 6.86
CA ARG A 87 -2.33 -14.01 7.14
C ARG A 87 -2.99 -13.21 6.01
N TYR A 88 -3.20 -11.92 6.30
CA TYR A 88 -3.71 -10.96 5.34
C TYR A 88 -2.66 -10.55 4.31
N GLN A 89 -3.11 -10.21 3.10
CA GLN A 89 -2.27 -9.55 2.11
C GLN A 89 -1.84 -8.19 2.64
N THR A 90 -0.53 -7.99 2.72
CA THR A 90 0.04 -6.68 2.93
C THR A 90 0.06 -5.96 1.59
N LYS A 91 -0.41 -4.70 1.56
CA LYS A 91 -0.14 -3.84 0.42
C LYS A 91 1.37 -3.63 0.37
N LYS A 92 2.01 -4.04 -0.73
CA LYS A 92 3.31 -3.46 -1.04
C LYS A 92 3.06 -1.97 -1.27
N HIS A 93 3.87 -1.11 -0.67
CA HIS A 93 3.98 0.24 -1.19
C HIS A 93 4.34 0.08 -2.67
N GLN A 94 3.57 0.73 -3.52
CA GLN A 94 3.96 0.94 -4.90
C GLN A 94 4.53 2.34 -4.88
N ASP A 95 5.73 2.50 -4.32
CA ASP A 95 6.49 3.66 -4.72
C ASP A 95 6.93 3.40 -6.16
N TRP A 96 6.69 4.36 -7.05
CA TRP A 96 7.09 4.23 -8.46
C TRP A 96 8.60 3.99 -8.61
N PHE A 97 9.35 4.22 -7.54
CA PHE A 97 10.80 4.13 -7.49
C PHE A 97 11.34 2.89 -6.78
N ASP A 98 10.52 2.04 -6.15
CA ASP A 98 11.01 0.88 -5.37
C ASP A 98 11.90 -0.07 -6.22
N GLU A 99 11.59 -0.22 -7.51
CA GLU A 99 12.39 -1.04 -8.44
C GLU A 99 13.71 -0.36 -8.86
N ASN A 100 13.77 0.97 -8.77
CA ASN A 100 14.87 1.82 -9.22
C ASN A 100 15.70 2.40 -8.07
N ASP A 101 15.34 2.15 -6.81
CA ASP A 101 15.99 2.73 -5.63
C ASP A 101 17.51 2.56 -5.66
N SER A 102 17.99 1.36 -5.99
CA SER A 102 19.42 1.09 -6.10
C SER A 102 20.11 1.92 -7.19
N GLU A 103 19.42 2.18 -8.30
CA GLU A 103 19.96 3.02 -9.37
C GLU A 103 19.93 4.51 -8.99
N ILE A 104 18.87 4.95 -8.30
CA ILE A 104 18.74 6.32 -7.80
C ILE A 104 19.83 6.60 -6.75
N GLU A 105 20.02 5.72 -5.77
CA GLU A 105 21.07 5.82 -4.76
C GLU A 105 22.45 5.91 -5.41
N ARG A 106 22.75 5.02 -6.36
CA ARG A 106 24.01 5.03 -7.12
C ARG A 106 24.25 6.37 -7.81
N THR A 107 23.21 6.94 -8.41
CA THR A 107 23.30 8.19 -9.17
C THR A 107 23.50 9.39 -8.25
N ILE A 108 22.81 9.41 -7.11
CA ILE A 108 22.99 10.42 -6.05
C ILE A 108 24.41 10.37 -5.48
N ASP A 109 24.93 9.17 -5.21
CA ASP A 109 26.27 9.00 -4.67
C ASP A 109 27.36 9.43 -5.66
N LYS A 110 27.18 9.14 -6.95
CA LYS A 110 28.07 9.68 -8.00
C LYS A 110 28.09 11.21 -7.98
N LYS A 111 26.92 11.86 -7.90
CA LYS A 111 26.83 13.32 -7.83
C LYS A 111 27.53 13.87 -6.58
N ARG A 112 27.30 13.26 -5.41
CA ARG A 112 27.92 13.66 -4.14
C ARG A 112 29.45 13.56 -4.19
N LYS A 113 29.98 12.47 -4.74
CA LYS A 113 31.43 12.29 -4.93
C LYS A 113 32.04 13.33 -5.86
N ALA A 114 31.39 13.60 -7.00
CA ALA A 114 31.84 14.64 -7.92
C ALA A 114 31.87 16.03 -7.26
N PHE A 115 30.88 16.34 -6.44
CA PHE A 115 30.83 17.59 -5.68
C PHE A 115 31.95 17.69 -4.63
N GLN A 116 32.23 16.60 -3.90
CA GLN A 116 33.33 16.56 -2.93
C GLN A 116 34.71 16.74 -3.58
N ILE A 117 34.91 16.26 -4.81
CA ILE A 117 36.17 16.44 -5.55
C ILE A 117 36.34 17.88 -6.03
N TRP A 118 35.23 18.58 -6.30
CA TRP A 118 35.25 19.95 -6.79
C TRP A 118 35.51 21.00 -5.69
N GLN A 119 35.12 20.72 -4.45
CA GLN A 119 35.44 21.57 -3.29
C GLN A 119 36.91 21.48 -2.89
#